data_AF-A0A7C9B1W6-F1
#
_entry.id   AF-A0A7C9B1W6-F1
#
_cell.length_a   1.000
_cell.length_b   1.000
_cell.length_c   1.000
_cell.angle_alpha   90.00
_cell.angle_beta   90.00
_cell.angle_gamma   90.00
#
_symmetry.space_group_name_H-M   'P 1'
#
loop_
_entity.id
_entity.type
_entity.pdbx_description
1 polymer ?
#
loop_
_entity_poly.entity_id
_entity_poly.type
_entity_poly.pdbx_seq_one_letter_code
_entity_poly.pdbx_strand_id
1 'polypeptide(L)'
;MGASSSIRVFLLFLLCVFMVIQQQAQGEIPKKTRILIDEANAKGPYIGVVIPNFFELEPLLQSSAFHGSSVIDFAGRRFRFGAIAGRKVILVLTGLAMVNAGITTQLLLSLFNVKGVVHYGIAGNANPSFNVGDVTIPQYWAHLGLWNWQRYGQGVEDELALEAQGDYSRKYGNIRFADYTTNITENSHPDNFLNYVWYQAEEVFPIDATPEQRQHLFYIP
;
A
#
# COMPACT_ATOMS: atom_id res chain seq x y z
N MET A 1 35.97 -56.93 9.55
CA MET A 1 34.56 -56.72 9.14
C MET A 1 33.93 -55.41 9.65
N GLY A 2 34.62 -54.53 10.40
CA GLY A 2 34.00 -53.33 11.00
C GLY A 2 33.92 -52.07 10.12
N ALA A 3 34.82 -51.87 9.16
CA ALA A 3 34.92 -50.61 8.40
C ALA A 3 33.73 -50.30 7.46
N SER A 4 33.07 -51.35 6.94
CA SER A 4 31.89 -51.22 6.06
C SER A 4 30.66 -50.67 6.78
N SER A 5 30.49 -51.04 8.06
CA SER A 5 29.39 -50.58 8.89
C SER A 5 29.52 -49.09 9.22
N SER A 6 30.73 -48.66 9.60
CA SER A 6 31.02 -47.26 9.94
C SER A 6 30.80 -46.30 8.76
N ILE A 7 31.17 -46.71 7.54
CA ILE A 7 30.95 -45.92 6.32
C ILE A 7 29.46 -45.79 6.00
N ARG A 8 28.67 -46.86 6.16
CA ARG A 8 27.21 -46.82 5.95
C ARG A 8 26.51 -45.90 6.94
N VAL A 9 26.90 -45.95 8.22
CA VAL A 9 26.35 -45.06 9.27
C VAL A 9 26.71 -43.60 8.99
N PHE A 10 27.95 -43.33 8.56
CA PHE A 10 28.38 -41.99 8.19
C PHE A 10 27.62 -41.45 6.96
N LEU A 11 27.41 -42.28 5.94
CA LEU A 11 26.62 -41.92 4.75
C LEU A 11 25.15 -41.66 5.09
N LEU A 12 24.55 -42.49 5.96
CA LEU A 12 23.19 -42.27 6.47
C LEU A 12 23.08 -40.96 7.25
N PHE A 13 24.07 -40.65 8.09
CA PHE A 13 24.14 -39.39 8.81
C PHE A 13 24.24 -38.20 7.87
N LEU A 14 25.11 -38.24 6.85
CA LEU A 14 25.21 -37.22 5.81
C LEU A 14 23.90 -37.03 5.05
N LEU A 15 23.20 -38.11 4.73
CA LEU A 15 21.93 -38.08 4.00
C LEU A 15 20.80 -37.50 4.87
N CYS A 16 20.77 -37.82 6.17
CA CYS A 16 19.88 -37.18 7.14
C CYS A 16 20.18 -35.68 7.29
N VAL A 17 21.46 -35.30 7.40
CA VAL A 17 21.87 -33.89 7.46
C VAL A 17 21.46 -33.16 6.18
N PHE A 18 21.63 -33.79 5.00
CA PHE A 18 21.22 -33.20 3.73
C PHE A 18 19.69 -33.04 3.64
N MET A 19 18.91 -34.02 4.11
CA MET A 19 17.45 -33.91 4.18
C MET A 19 16.98 -32.83 5.17
N VAL A 20 17.66 -32.67 6.31
CA VAL A 20 17.37 -31.62 7.30
C VAL A 20 17.70 -30.24 6.73
N ILE A 21 18.82 -30.09 6.01
CA ILE A 21 19.20 -28.84 5.33
C ILE A 21 18.19 -28.48 4.22
N GLN A 22 17.70 -29.47 3.47
CA GLN A 22 16.66 -29.28 2.44
C GLN A 22 15.31 -28.81 3.03
N GLN A 23 15.03 -29.13 4.29
CA GLN A 23 13.82 -28.67 4.97
C GLN A 23 13.89 -27.21 5.49
N GLN A 24 15.06 -26.57 5.47
CA GLN A 24 15.25 -25.22 6.00
C GLN A 24 15.30 -24.08 4.97
N ALA A 25 15.21 -24.36 3.67
CA ALA A 25 15.04 -23.30 2.68
C ALA A 25 13.55 -22.96 2.51
N GLN A 26 12.93 -22.36 3.53
CA GLN A 26 11.67 -21.65 3.30
C GLN A 26 12.01 -20.37 2.54
N GLY A 27 11.71 -20.34 1.23
CA GLY A 27 11.75 -19.09 0.48
C GLY A 27 10.72 -18.10 1.04
N GLU A 28 10.99 -16.81 0.90
CA GLU A 28 10.09 -15.70 1.29
C GLU A 28 8.65 -15.90 0.79
N ILE A 29 8.48 -16.58 -0.35
CA ILE A 29 7.19 -16.94 -0.93
C ILE A 29 6.87 -18.40 -0.61
N PRO A 30 5.75 -18.70 0.09
CA PRO A 30 5.30 -20.06 0.32
C PRO A 30 5.13 -20.84 -0.98
N LYS A 31 5.54 -22.12 -1.01
CA LYS A 31 5.50 -22.98 -2.22
C LYS A 31 4.12 -23.00 -2.90
N LYS A 32 3.04 -23.04 -2.11
CA LYS A 32 1.66 -22.99 -2.62
C LYS A 32 1.38 -21.68 -3.37
N THR A 33 1.73 -20.54 -2.77
CA THR A 33 1.59 -19.22 -3.38
C THR A 33 2.44 -19.10 -4.63
N ARG A 34 3.66 -19.66 -4.62
CA ARG A 34 4.55 -19.65 -5.78
C ARG A 34 3.93 -20.36 -6.99
N ILE A 35 3.31 -21.52 -6.79
CA ILE A 35 2.60 -22.25 -7.86
C ILE A 35 1.48 -21.38 -8.45
N LEU A 36 0.67 -20.74 -7.60
CA LEU A 36 -0.41 -19.86 -8.06
C LEU A 36 0.11 -18.66 -8.87
N ILE A 37 1.24 -18.09 -8.45
CA ILE A 37 1.92 -17.00 -9.16
C ILE A 37 2.40 -17.47 -10.54
N ASP A 38 3.06 -18.62 -10.61
CA ASP A 38 3.58 -19.16 -11.87
C ASP A 38 2.42 -19.47 -12.84
N GLU A 39 1.32 -20.04 -12.35
CA GLU A 39 0.10 -20.27 -13.15
C GLU A 39 -0.56 -18.98 -13.64
N ALA A 40 -0.60 -17.93 -12.81
CA ALA A 40 -1.10 -16.62 -13.21
C ALA A 40 -0.20 -16.01 -14.30
N ASN A 41 1.12 -16.10 -14.15
CA ASN A 41 2.08 -15.54 -15.10
C ASN A 41 2.04 -16.19 -16.48
N ALA A 42 1.76 -17.50 -16.54
CA ALA A 42 1.51 -18.20 -17.79
C ALA A 42 0.29 -17.67 -18.56
N LYS A 43 -0.67 -17.03 -17.86
CA LYS A 43 -1.88 -16.44 -18.44
C LYS A 43 -1.76 -14.94 -18.73
N GLY A 44 -0.67 -14.28 -18.33
CA GLY A 44 -0.42 -12.85 -18.56
C GLY A 44 -0.20 -12.48 -20.05
N PRO A 45 0.20 -11.23 -20.35
CA PRO A 45 0.44 -10.15 -19.40
C PRO A 45 -0.84 -9.43 -18.96
N TYR A 46 -0.79 -8.84 -17.76
CA TYR A 46 -1.90 -8.11 -17.14
C TYR A 46 -1.67 -6.58 -17.14
N ILE A 47 -2.76 -5.82 -17.07
CA ILE A 47 -2.71 -4.43 -16.57
C ILE A 47 -2.92 -4.48 -15.05
N GLY A 48 -1.97 -3.93 -14.30
CA GLY A 48 -2.14 -3.72 -12.88
C GLY A 48 -3.00 -2.49 -12.61
N VAL A 49 -4.02 -2.62 -11.77
CA VAL A 49 -4.87 -1.52 -11.34
C VAL A 49 -4.69 -1.35 -9.83
N VAL A 50 -4.05 -0.26 -9.46
CA VAL A 50 -3.57 0.05 -8.10
C VAL A 50 -4.51 1.09 -7.50
N ILE A 51 -5.16 0.75 -6.38
CA ILE A 51 -6.34 1.46 -5.88
C ILE A 51 -6.15 1.79 -4.38
N PRO A 52 -6.31 3.05 -3.93
CA PRO A 52 -5.96 3.42 -2.57
C PRO A 52 -6.91 2.88 -1.51
N ASN A 53 -8.23 3.03 -1.68
CA ASN A 53 -9.19 2.69 -0.64
C ASN A 53 -10.40 1.89 -1.15
N PHE A 54 -11.20 1.39 -0.20
CA PHE A 54 -12.39 0.61 -0.51
C PHE A 54 -13.50 1.43 -1.16
N PHE A 55 -13.60 2.75 -0.91
CA PHE A 55 -14.58 3.59 -1.60
C PHE A 55 -14.34 3.65 -3.11
N GLU A 56 -13.10 3.47 -3.56
CA GLU A 56 -12.71 3.45 -4.97
C GLU A 56 -12.71 2.04 -5.57
N LEU A 57 -12.39 1.02 -4.75
CA LEU A 57 -12.34 -0.37 -5.18
C LEU A 57 -13.73 -1.00 -5.30
N GLU A 58 -14.59 -0.82 -4.28
CA GLU A 58 -15.90 -1.49 -4.21
C GLU A 58 -16.80 -1.20 -5.42
N PRO A 59 -16.94 0.05 -5.90
CA PRO A 59 -17.73 0.32 -7.10
C PRO A 59 -17.22 -0.43 -8.34
N LEU A 60 -15.90 -0.63 -8.46
CA LEU A 60 -15.31 -1.37 -9.55
C LEU A 60 -15.59 -2.88 -9.43
N LEU A 61 -15.52 -3.44 -8.22
CA LEU A 61 -15.83 -4.85 -7.96
C LEU A 61 -17.30 -5.18 -8.21
N GLN A 62 -18.20 -4.23 -7.95
CA GLN A 62 -19.64 -4.37 -8.15
C GLN A 62 -20.08 -4.02 -9.58
N SER A 63 -19.20 -3.43 -10.38
CA SER A 63 -19.48 -3.08 -11.77
C SER A 63 -19.61 -4.32 -12.64
N SER A 64 -20.66 -4.37 -13.46
CA SER A 64 -20.82 -5.41 -14.49
C SER A 64 -19.71 -5.41 -15.55
N ALA A 65 -18.89 -4.35 -15.60
CA ALA A 65 -17.73 -4.29 -16.49
C ALA A 65 -16.55 -5.14 -16.00
N PHE A 66 -16.49 -5.46 -14.70
CA PHE A 66 -15.43 -6.28 -14.12
C PHE A 66 -15.88 -7.74 -14.02
N HIS A 67 -15.13 -8.61 -14.68
CA HIS A 67 -15.32 -10.06 -14.60
C HIS A 67 -14.18 -10.67 -13.79
N GLY A 68 -14.42 -10.87 -12.48
CA GLY A 68 -13.46 -11.49 -11.57
C GLY A 68 -13.23 -12.98 -11.87
N SER A 69 -12.03 -13.48 -11.57
CA SER A 69 -11.67 -14.90 -11.78
C SER A 69 -11.10 -15.57 -10.53
N SER A 70 -10.01 -15.04 -9.97
CA SER A 70 -9.26 -15.68 -8.90
C SER A 70 -8.60 -14.62 -8.02
N VAL A 71 -8.22 -15.01 -6.81
CA VAL A 71 -7.48 -14.16 -5.88
C VAL A 71 -6.19 -14.84 -5.47
N ILE A 72 -5.13 -14.05 -5.30
CA ILE A 72 -3.89 -14.48 -4.67
C ILE A 72 -3.59 -13.49 -3.55
N ASP A 73 -3.46 -14.00 -2.33
CA ASP A 73 -3.10 -13.19 -1.17
C ASP A 73 -1.60 -13.37 -0.87
N PHE A 74 -0.87 -12.26 -0.69
CA PHE A 74 0.55 -12.28 -0.35
C PHE A 74 0.96 -10.99 0.37
N ALA A 75 1.75 -11.12 1.45
CA ALA A 75 2.28 -10.01 2.24
C ALA A 75 1.22 -8.96 2.60
N GLY A 76 0.10 -9.39 3.19
CA GLY A 76 -0.98 -8.50 3.60
C GLY A 76 -1.82 -7.89 2.46
N ARG A 77 -1.60 -8.28 1.20
CA ARG A 77 -2.33 -7.75 0.02
C ARG A 77 -3.13 -8.83 -0.67
N ARG A 78 -4.25 -8.42 -1.27
CA ARG A 78 -5.11 -9.27 -2.10
C ARG A 78 -5.07 -8.84 -3.55
N PHE A 79 -4.47 -9.69 -4.38
CA PHE A 79 -4.41 -9.50 -5.84
C PHE A 79 -5.63 -10.17 -6.48
N ARG A 80 -6.55 -9.37 -7.02
CA ARG A 80 -7.80 -9.83 -7.63
C ARG A 80 -7.63 -9.88 -9.15
N PHE A 81 -7.66 -11.08 -9.70
CA PHE A 81 -7.55 -11.30 -11.14
C PHE A 81 -8.92 -11.21 -11.80
N GLY A 82 -8.94 -10.69 -13.03
CA GLY A 82 -10.15 -10.66 -13.82
C GLY A 82 -9.94 -10.00 -15.18
N ALA A 83 -11.02 -9.49 -15.76
CA ALA A 83 -10.99 -8.71 -16.98
C ALA A 83 -11.94 -7.51 -16.93
N ILE A 84 -11.50 -6.39 -17.52
CA ILE A 84 -12.33 -5.20 -17.78
C ILE A 84 -12.29 -4.95 -19.28
N ALA A 85 -13.46 -4.86 -19.92
CA ALA A 85 -13.57 -4.68 -21.37
C ALA A 85 -12.70 -5.69 -22.18
N GLY A 86 -12.67 -6.95 -21.74
CA GLY A 86 -11.86 -8.02 -22.35
C GLY A 86 -10.35 -7.92 -22.11
N ARG A 87 -9.86 -6.91 -21.36
CA ARG A 87 -8.45 -6.77 -20.98
C ARG A 87 -8.21 -7.42 -19.63
N LYS A 88 -7.21 -8.29 -19.55
CA LYS A 88 -6.80 -8.95 -18.31
C LYS A 88 -6.25 -7.92 -17.31
N VAL A 89 -6.80 -7.91 -16.11
CA VAL A 89 -6.41 -6.98 -15.03
C VAL A 89 -6.07 -7.72 -13.75
N ILE A 90 -5.24 -7.08 -12.93
CA ILE A 90 -5.04 -7.41 -11.52
C ILE A 90 -5.41 -6.17 -10.73
N LEU A 91 -6.49 -6.23 -9.95
CA LEU A 91 -6.87 -5.16 -9.02
C LEU A 91 -6.17 -5.41 -7.69
N VAL A 92 -5.55 -4.39 -7.11
CA VAL A 92 -4.91 -4.48 -5.80
C VAL A 92 -5.15 -3.20 -5.01
N LEU A 93 -5.61 -3.36 -3.77
CA LEU A 93 -5.74 -2.27 -2.81
C LEU A 93 -4.36 -1.93 -2.26
N THR A 94 -3.97 -0.65 -2.26
CA THR A 94 -2.71 -0.21 -1.65
C THR A 94 -2.85 0.23 -0.22
N GLY A 95 -4.02 0.67 0.21
CA GLY A 95 -4.12 1.51 1.39
C GLY A 95 -3.63 2.93 1.12
N LEU A 96 -3.60 3.73 2.17
CA LEU A 96 -3.16 5.12 2.14
C LEU A 96 -1.62 5.23 2.17
N ALA A 97 -1.15 6.41 1.78
CA ALA A 97 0.24 6.84 1.85
C ALA A 97 1.21 6.17 0.85
N MET A 98 2.39 6.79 0.71
CA MET A 98 3.35 6.44 -0.34
C MET A 98 4.08 5.13 -0.07
N VAL A 99 4.35 4.79 1.19
CA VAL A 99 5.05 3.55 1.52
C VAL A 99 4.20 2.34 1.13
N ASN A 100 2.91 2.35 1.48
CA ASN A 100 2.02 1.24 1.18
C ASN A 100 1.77 1.10 -0.34
N ALA A 101 1.58 2.23 -1.04
CA ALA A 101 1.47 2.27 -2.49
C ALA A 101 2.73 1.75 -3.20
N GLY A 102 3.91 2.15 -2.71
CA GLY A 102 5.21 1.71 -3.23
C GLY A 102 5.42 0.21 -3.07
N ILE A 103 5.25 -0.33 -1.87
CA ILE A 103 5.40 -1.77 -1.59
C ILE A 103 4.40 -2.59 -2.41
N THR A 104 3.14 -2.15 -2.47
CA THR A 104 2.09 -2.86 -3.21
C THR A 104 2.39 -2.91 -4.71
N THR A 105 2.81 -1.78 -5.29
CA THR A 105 3.20 -1.71 -6.71
C THR A 105 4.45 -2.53 -6.99
N GLN A 106 5.45 -2.49 -6.10
CA GLN A 106 6.65 -3.31 -6.21
C GLN A 106 6.31 -4.80 -6.21
N LEU A 107 5.46 -5.26 -5.28
CA LEU A 107 5.02 -6.65 -5.21
C LEU A 107 4.24 -7.05 -6.46
N LEU A 108 3.32 -6.21 -6.93
CA LEU A 108 2.59 -6.43 -8.17
C LEU A 108 3.54 -6.68 -9.35
N LEU A 109 4.56 -5.84 -9.51
CA LEU A 109 5.55 -5.93 -10.59
C LEU A 109 6.54 -7.09 -10.41
N SER A 110 6.87 -7.44 -9.17
CA SER A 110 7.84 -8.50 -8.86
C SER A 110 7.23 -9.89 -8.97
N LEU A 111 5.95 -10.02 -8.64
CA LEU A 111 5.25 -11.29 -8.60
C LEU A 111 4.59 -11.62 -9.93
N PHE A 112 4.06 -10.62 -10.64
CA PHE A 112 3.20 -10.87 -11.79
C PHE A 112 3.74 -10.31 -13.12
N ASN A 113 3.42 -11.00 -14.22
CA ASN A 113 3.70 -10.56 -15.58
C ASN A 113 2.78 -9.38 -15.96
N VAL A 114 3.20 -8.17 -15.63
CA VAL A 114 2.46 -6.92 -15.81
C VAL A 114 3.07 -6.12 -16.95
N LYS A 115 2.24 -5.62 -17.87
CA LYS A 115 2.68 -4.77 -19.00
C LYS A 115 2.52 -3.27 -18.75
N GLY A 116 1.84 -2.90 -17.68
CA GLY A 116 1.56 -1.51 -17.32
C GLY A 116 0.74 -1.41 -16.06
N VAL A 117 0.87 -0.29 -15.37
CA VAL A 117 0.16 0.03 -14.12
C VAL A 117 -0.72 1.24 -14.35
N VAL A 118 -1.96 1.16 -13.90
CA VAL A 118 -2.89 2.28 -13.78
C VAL A 118 -3.16 2.48 -12.30
N HIS A 119 -2.87 3.67 -11.80
CA HIS A 119 -3.32 4.10 -10.47
C HIS A 119 -4.51 5.06 -10.66
N TYR A 120 -5.59 4.84 -9.93
CA TYR A 120 -6.71 5.79 -9.91
C TYR A 120 -7.21 5.99 -8.48
N GLY A 121 -7.78 7.15 -8.22
CA GLY A 121 -8.39 7.50 -6.96
C GLY A 121 -8.98 8.90 -7.01
N ILE A 122 -9.56 9.33 -5.89
CA ILE A 122 -10.01 10.71 -5.70
C ILE A 122 -8.84 11.60 -5.28
N ALA A 123 -8.94 12.89 -5.60
CA ALA A 123 -7.97 13.88 -5.18
C ALA A 123 -8.65 15.21 -4.87
N GLY A 124 -8.08 15.96 -3.93
CA GLY A 124 -8.34 17.39 -3.80
C GLY A 124 -7.58 18.16 -4.89
N ASN A 125 -8.07 19.34 -5.26
CA ASN A 125 -7.38 20.21 -6.20
C ASN A 125 -7.13 21.59 -5.56
N ALA A 126 -5.99 22.19 -5.89
CA ALA A 126 -5.65 23.57 -5.51
C ALA A 126 -5.79 24.55 -6.69
N ASN A 127 -6.11 24.03 -7.89
CA ASN A 127 -6.27 24.85 -9.08
C ASN A 127 -7.73 25.33 -9.16
N PRO A 128 -8.01 26.63 -8.95
CA PRO A 128 -9.39 27.14 -8.89
C PRO A 128 -10.17 27.00 -10.22
N SER A 129 -9.49 26.65 -11.31
CA SER A 129 -10.16 26.32 -12.58
C SER A 129 -10.75 24.91 -12.64
N PHE A 130 -10.39 24.02 -11.70
CA PHE A 130 -10.95 22.68 -11.63
C PHE A 130 -12.17 22.62 -10.70
N ASN A 131 -13.14 21.82 -11.11
CA ASN A 131 -14.40 21.61 -10.42
C ASN A 131 -14.47 20.20 -9.81
N VAL A 132 -15.38 20.02 -8.85
CA VAL A 132 -15.69 18.69 -8.33
C VAL A 132 -16.21 17.81 -9.47
N GLY A 133 -15.61 16.64 -9.63
CA GLY A 133 -15.93 15.68 -10.69
C GLY A 133 -15.02 15.75 -11.91
N ASP A 134 -14.13 16.74 -12.00
CA ASP A 134 -13.12 16.78 -13.05
C ASP A 134 -12.15 15.59 -12.92
N VAL A 135 -11.84 14.97 -14.05
CA VAL A 135 -10.89 13.84 -14.13
C VAL A 135 -9.59 14.33 -14.75
N THR A 136 -8.51 14.24 -14.00
CA THR A 136 -7.19 14.72 -14.41
C THR A 136 -6.18 13.58 -14.49
N ILE A 137 -5.30 13.63 -15.48
CA ILE A 137 -4.12 12.75 -15.57
C ILE A 137 -2.89 13.62 -15.29
N PRO A 138 -2.21 13.44 -14.15
CA PRO A 138 -1.03 14.24 -13.83
C PRO A 138 0.14 13.87 -14.75
N GLN A 139 0.82 14.87 -15.29
CA GLN A 139 2.07 14.67 -16.02
C GLN A 139 3.26 14.44 -15.05
N TYR A 140 3.19 15.04 -13.86
CA TYR A 140 4.21 14.97 -12.83
C TYR A 140 3.56 14.86 -11.45
N TRP A 141 4.28 14.27 -10.51
CA TRP A 141 3.92 14.22 -9.09
C TRP A 141 5.14 14.49 -8.22
N ALA A 142 4.89 14.84 -6.96
CA ALA A 142 5.91 14.94 -5.93
C ALA A 142 5.33 14.45 -4.60
N HIS A 143 6.14 13.77 -3.80
CA HIS A 143 5.78 13.43 -2.44
C HIS A 143 6.37 14.48 -1.49
N LEU A 144 5.49 15.19 -0.78
CA LEU A 144 5.85 16.27 0.15
C LEU A 144 5.59 15.88 1.62
N GLY A 145 5.42 14.58 1.89
CA GLY A 145 4.94 14.04 3.16
C GLY A 145 3.43 13.86 3.20
N LEU A 146 2.93 13.27 4.29
CA LEU A 146 1.50 13.07 4.53
C LEU A 146 1.04 14.03 5.63
N TRP A 147 0.33 15.07 5.21
CA TRP A 147 -0.10 16.17 6.06
C TRP A 147 -1.62 16.35 5.94
N ASN A 148 -2.29 16.64 7.05
CA ASN A 148 -3.69 17.00 7.06
C ASN A 148 -3.85 18.44 7.59
N TRP A 149 -4.57 19.26 6.83
CA TRP A 149 -4.74 20.68 7.13
C TRP A 149 -6.02 20.90 7.95
N GLN A 150 -5.90 21.56 9.10
CA GLN A 150 -7.07 21.97 9.86
C GLN A 150 -7.83 23.03 9.07
N ARG A 151 -9.15 22.86 8.95
CA ARG A 151 -9.99 23.87 8.29
C ARG A 151 -9.85 25.22 9.02
N TYR A 152 -9.76 26.31 8.27
CA TYR A 152 -9.76 27.64 8.88
C TYR A 152 -11.02 27.85 9.75
N GLY A 153 -10.83 28.48 10.91
CA GLY A 153 -11.88 28.68 11.92
C GLY A 153 -12.10 27.50 12.88
N GLN A 154 -11.47 26.35 12.62
CA GLN A 154 -11.43 25.22 13.55
C GLN A 154 -10.14 25.24 14.37
N GLY A 155 -10.25 24.89 15.64
CA GLY A 155 -9.15 24.72 16.59
C GLY A 155 -8.65 23.29 16.68
N VAL A 156 -7.69 23.07 17.57
CA VAL A 156 -7.02 21.77 17.74
C VAL A 156 -7.94 20.66 18.26
N GLU A 157 -9.02 21.05 18.94
CA GLU A 157 -10.03 20.13 19.47
C GLU A 157 -11.10 19.74 18.45
N ASP A 158 -11.14 20.42 17.29
CA ASP A 158 -12.07 20.10 16.22
C ASP A 158 -11.54 18.95 15.34
N GLU A 159 -12.46 18.06 14.96
CA GLU A 159 -12.17 16.87 14.14
C GLU A 159 -11.59 17.24 12.76
N LEU A 160 -10.58 16.51 12.31
CA LEU A 160 -10.06 16.62 10.94
C LEU A 160 -10.99 15.94 9.94
N ALA A 161 -10.90 16.39 8.68
CA ALA A 161 -11.53 15.66 7.58
C ALA A 161 -10.98 14.23 7.53
N LEU A 162 -11.88 13.24 7.52
CA LEU A 162 -11.59 11.80 7.49
C LEU A 162 -11.00 11.18 8.78
N GLU A 163 -11.03 11.91 9.91
CA GLU A 163 -10.55 11.39 11.20
C GLU A 163 -11.50 10.34 11.80
N ALA A 164 -12.82 10.53 11.77
CA ALA A 164 -13.78 9.50 12.21
C ALA A 164 -13.67 8.21 11.39
N GLN A 165 -13.23 8.30 10.14
CA GLN A 165 -12.96 7.14 9.29
C GLN A 165 -11.65 6.45 9.66
N GLY A 166 -10.81 7.06 10.50
CA GLY A 166 -9.52 6.52 10.94
C GLY A 166 -8.40 6.68 9.91
N ASP A 167 -8.59 7.52 8.88
CA ASP A 167 -7.60 7.76 7.83
C ASP A 167 -6.53 8.77 8.29
N TYR A 168 -6.92 9.66 9.20
CA TYR A 168 -6.05 10.68 9.76
C TYR A 168 -6.21 10.79 11.27
N SER A 169 -5.24 11.41 11.92
CA SER A 169 -5.25 11.65 13.35
C SER A 169 -4.68 13.02 13.70
N ARG A 170 -5.08 13.52 14.87
CA ARG A 170 -4.48 14.66 15.54
C ARG A 170 -3.38 14.27 16.54
N LYS A 171 -2.83 13.06 16.40
CA LYS A 171 -1.86 12.52 17.38
C LYS A 171 -0.46 13.13 17.24
N TYR A 172 -0.07 13.52 16.03
CA TYR A 172 1.31 13.91 15.72
C TYR A 172 1.40 15.26 15.00
N GLY A 173 2.50 15.98 15.25
CA GLY A 173 2.94 17.10 14.43
C GLY A 173 1.93 18.24 14.30
N ASN A 174 1.33 18.68 15.41
CA ASN A 174 0.48 19.86 15.46
C ASN A 174 1.33 21.13 15.29
N ILE A 175 1.38 21.67 14.07
CA ILE A 175 2.15 22.87 13.75
C ILE A 175 1.18 23.98 13.38
N ARG A 176 1.18 25.06 14.18
CA ARG A 176 0.47 26.29 13.83
C ARG A 176 1.34 27.13 12.91
N PHE A 177 0.87 27.41 11.70
CA PHE A 177 1.65 28.19 10.73
C PHE A 177 1.94 29.62 11.19
N ALA A 178 1.00 30.21 11.92
CA ALA A 178 1.13 31.57 12.42
C ALA A 178 2.37 31.78 13.31
N ASP A 179 2.78 30.76 14.06
CA ASP A 179 3.92 30.82 14.98
C ASP A 179 5.27 30.96 14.25
N TYR A 180 5.31 30.68 12.95
CA TYR A 180 6.51 30.77 12.09
C TYR A 180 6.51 32.00 11.19
N THR A 181 5.62 32.96 11.45
CA THR A 181 5.56 34.22 10.70
C THR A 181 6.80 35.06 10.98
N THR A 182 7.50 35.49 9.92
CA THR A 182 8.66 36.39 10.03
C THR A 182 8.22 37.85 9.85
N ASN A 183 9.05 38.81 10.30
CA ASN A 183 8.77 40.26 10.25
C ASN A 183 7.54 40.73 11.06
N ILE A 184 7.39 40.20 12.27
CA ILE A 184 6.38 40.63 13.23
C ILE A 184 6.88 41.80 14.09
N THR A 185 6.04 42.82 14.27
CA THR A 185 6.28 43.92 15.23
C THR A 185 6.17 43.40 16.66
N GLU A 186 7.00 43.89 17.59
CA GLU A 186 6.87 43.58 19.02
C GLU A 186 5.41 43.83 19.46
N ASN A 187 4.77 42.83 20.07
CA ASN A 187 3.36 42.76 20.50
C ASN A 187 2.29 42.36 19.47
N SER A 188 2.64 41.89 18.27
CA SER A 188 1.65 41.26 17.38
C SER A 188 1.49 39.77 17.69
N HIS A 189 0.25 39.29 17.78
CA HIS A 189 -0.09 37.87 17.69
C HIS A 189 -0.41 37.55 16.22
N PRO A 190 0.56 37.07 15.42
CA PRO A 190 0.30 36.75 14.03
C PRO A 190 -0.79 35.67 13.95
N ASP A 191 -1.66 35.80 12.95
CA ASP A 191 -2.61 34.78 12.54
C ASP A 191 -2.69 34.76 11.02
N ASN A 192 -3.07 33.63 10.44
CA ASN A 192 -3.19 33.50 8.99
C ASN A 192 -4.19 32.41 8.61
N PHE A 193 -4.57 32.39 7.33
CA PHE A 193 -5.51 31.41 6.79
C PHE A 193 -4.96 29.97 6.72
N LEU A 194 -3.66 29.78 6.97
CA LEU A 194 -3.02 28.46 6.94
C LEU A 194 -3.25 27.66 8.23
N ASN A 195 -3.73 28.27 9.31
CA ASN A 195 -4.16 27.55 10.52
C ASN A 195 -3.13 26.49 11.02
N TYR A 196 -3.59 25.30 11.40
CA TYR A 196 -2.75 24.18 11.85
C TYR A 196 -2.59 23.12 10.75
N VAL A 197 -1.44 22.45 10.74
CA VAL A 197 -1.21 21.22 9.98
C VAL A 197 -0.80 20.10 10.92
N TRP A 198 -1.20 18.88 10.57
CA TRP A 198 -1.00 17.67 11.35
C TRP A 198 -0.23 16.63 10.56
N TYR A 199 0.84 16.10 11.14
CA TYR A 199 1.58 14.99 10.55
C TYR A 199 0.78 13.68 10.67
N GLN A 200 0.77 12.89 9.60
CA GLN A 200 0.04 11.64 9.54
C GLN A 200 1.01 10.47 9.51
N ALA A 201 0.74 9.47 10.35
CA ALA A 201 1.49 8.22 10.34
C ALA A 201 1.27 7.47 9.02
N GLU A 202 2.27 6.70 8.59
CA GLU A 202 2.14 5.86 7.40
C GLU A 202 1.14 4.72 7.67
N GLU A 203 0.34 4.39 6.66
CA GLU A 203 -0.49 3.19 6.70
C GLU A 203 0.30 2.00 6.17
N VAL A 204 0.13 0.83 6.78
CA VAL A 204 0.77 -0.42 6.35
C VAL A 204 -0.21 -1.58 6.40
N PHE A 205 0.03 -2.56 5.53
CA PHE A 205 -0.57 -3.89 5.62
C PHE A 205 0.44 -4.89 6.19
N PRO A 206 0.20 -5.44 7.39
CA PRO A 206 1.09 -6.44 7.98
C PRO A 206 1.15 -7.72 7.14
N ILE A 207 2.32 -8.34 7.10
CA ILE A 207 2.58 -9.54 6.27
C ILE A 207 1.74 -10.74 6.74
N ASP A 208 1.63 -10.93 8.06
CA ASP A 208 1.00 -12.11 8.69
C ASP A 208 -0.46 -11.88 9.11
N ALA A 209 -1.05 -10.76 8.71
CA ALA A 209 -2.43 -10.41 9.04
C ALA A 209 -3.42 -10.86 7.95
N THR A 210 -4.71 -10.68 8.23
CA THR A 210 -5.72 -10.77 7.17
C THR A 210 -5.40 -9.72 6.11
N PRO A 211 -5.37 -10.07 4.80
CA PRO A 211 -5.08 -9.12 3.75
C PRO A 211 -5.95 -7.86 3.85
N GLU A 212 -5.36 -6.71 3.53
CA GLU A 212 -6.03 -5.41 3.52
C GLU A 212 -6.49 -4.92 4.92
N GLN A 213 -5.95 -5.53 5.98
CA GLN A 213 -6.09 -5.01 7.34
C GLN A 213 -5.05 -3.92 7.59
N ARG A 214 -5.51 -2.67 7.58
CA ARG A 214 -4.65 -1.51 7.81
C ARG A 214 -4.16 -1.40 9.26
N GLN A 215 -2.93 -0.92 9.40
CA GLN A 215 -2.33 -0.44 10.63
C GLN A 215 -1.62 0.89 10.38
N HIS A 216 -1.39 1.67 11.43
CA HIS A 216 -0.66 2.92 11.35
C HIS A 216 0.67 2.82 12.08
N LEU A 217 1.76 3.17 11.40
CA LEU A 217 3.10 3.22 11.96
C LEU A 217 3.66 4.62 11.83
N PHE A 218 4.11 5.19 12.96
CA PHE A 218 4.72 6.51 12.96
C PHE A 218 6.03 6.55 12.18
N TYR A 219 6.78 5.45 12.19
CA TYR A 219 8.07 5.32 11.51
C TYR A 219 8.23 3.90 10.94
N ILE A 220 8.71 3.83 9.71
CA ILE A 220 9.06 2.60 9.00
C ILE A 220 10.58 2.66 8.75
N PRO A 221 11.37 1.76 9.38
CA PRO A 221 12.83 1.79 9.29
C PRO A 221 13.39 1.44 7.91
#